data_AF-A0A432K6Q3-F1
#
_entry.id   AF-A0A432K6Q3-F1
#
_cell.length_a   1.000
_cell.length_b   1.000
_cell.length_c   1.000
_cell.angle_alpha   90.00
_cell.angle_beta   90.00
_cell.angle_gamma   90.00
#
_symmetry.space_group_name_H-M   'P 1'
#
loop_
_entity.id
_entity.type
_entity.pdbx_description
1 polymer ?
#
loop_
_entity_poly.entity_id
_entity_poly.type
_entity_poly.pdbx_seq_one_letter_code
_entity_poly.pdbx_strand_id
1 'polypeptide(L)'
;AMLMEPWIALAEKNGCRAVCEGHYLGAENASDNMDEETFAAINRAVSKAVDLINSDKKRFIHYLIDQPKFAPVAAEWGGLTADDFHLPRLRYAYPRPYTEEQLEDTYNWMVRWELLNASVCATDFVDNRESEPVAADG
;
A
#
# COMPACT_ATOMS: atom_id res chain seq x y z
N ALA A 1 -2.32 16.78 12.43
CA ALA A 1 -2.49 16.36 11.02
C ALA A 1 -2.33 14.84 10.94
N MET A 2 -2.94 14.19 9.95
CA MET A 2 -2.59 12.80 9.57
C MET A 2 -1.83 12.87 8.25
N LEU A 3 -0.64 12.28 8.22
CA LEU A 3 0.29 12.37 7.09
C LEU A 3 0.67 10.97 6.63
N MET A 4 1.13 10.88 5.39
CA MET A 4 1.73 9.69 4.79
C MET A 4 3.15 10.05 4.34
N GLU A 5 4.00 9.05 4.14
CA GLU A 5 5.28 9.30 3.46
C GLU A 5 5.04 9.91 2.07
N PRO A 6 5.87 10.86 1.62
CA PRO A 6 7.10 11.38 2.25
C PRO A 6 6.92 12.55 3.23
N TRP A 7 5.68 12.94 3.54
CA TRP A 7 5.39 14.11 4.39
C TRP A 7 5.76 13.92 5.85
N ILE A 8 5.71 12.66 6.34
CA ILE A 8 6.13 12.33 7.71
C ILE A 8 7.62 12.62 7.87
N ALA A 9 8.47 12.08 6.98
CA ALA A 9 9.91 12.33 7.00
C ALA A 9 10.25 13.84 6.95
N LEU A 10 9.57 14.61 6.09
CA LEU A 10 9.77 16.07 6.02
C LEU A 10 9.40 16.78 7.33
N ALA A 11 8.27 16.41 7.94
CA ALA A 11 7.85 16.99 9.20
C ALA A 11 8.81 16.64 10.35
N GLU A 12 9.27 15.39 10.44
CA GLU A 12 10.23 14.93 11.45
C GLU A 12 11.57 15.65 11.33
N LYS A 13 12.09 15.80 10.10
CA LYS A 13 13.30 16.59 9.82
C LYS A 13 13.18 18.05 10.27
N ASN A 14 11.97 18.61 10.17
CA ASN A 14 11.65 19.98 10.60
C ASN A 14 11.22 20.07 12.09
N GLY A 15 11.48 19.03 12.90
CA GLY A 15 11.32 19.06 14.35
C GLY A 15 9.97 18.56 14.88
N CYS A 16 9.08 18.07 14.02
CA CYS A 16 7.86 17.39 14.47
C CYS A 16 8.15 15.97 14.98
N ARG A 17 7.19 15.35 15.66
CA ARG A 17 7.28 13.96 16.14
C ARG A 17 5.97 13.23 15.92
N ALA A 18 6.05 11.98 15.48
CA ALA A 18 4.89 11.10 15.43
C ALA A 18 4.35 10.83 16.84
N VAL A 19 3.02 10.94 17.00
CA VAL A 19 2.32 10.59 18.25
C VAL A 19 1.75 9.17 18.17
N CYS A 20 1.31 8.76 16.99
CA CYS A 20 0.77 7.44 16.68
C CYS A 20 1.06 7.12 15.22
N GLU A 21 1.30 5.85 14.92
CA GLU A 21 1.51 5.36 13.56
C GLU A 21 0.57 4.19 13.28
N GLY A 22 -0.14 4.26 12.16
CA GLY A 22 -0.96 3.18 11.62
C GLY A 22 -0.42 2.72 10.28
N HIS A 23 -0.66 1.46 9.92
CA HIS A 23 -0.28 0.93 8.63
C HIS A 23 -1.53 0.71 7.80
N TYR A 24 -1.54 1.24 6.57
CA TYR A 24 -2.61 0.96 5.62
C TYR A 24 -2.41 -0.44 5.03
N LEU A 25 -3.52 -1.17 4.92
CA LEU A 25 -3.61 -2.34 4.07
C LEU A 25 -4.05 -1.87 2.69
N GLY A 26 -3.21 -2.13 1.68
CA GLY A 26 -3.57 -1.87 0.29
C GLY A 26 -4.64 -2.87 -0.18
N ALA A 27 -5.48 -2.42 -1.11
CA ALA A 27 -6.37 -3.27 -1.88
C ALA A 27 -6.00 -3.17 -3.34
N GLU A 28 -5.90 -4.30 -4.02
CA GLU A 28 -5.77 -4.35 -5.47
C GLU A 28 -7.16 -4.46 -6.08
N ASN A 29 -7.47 -3.56 -7.02
CA ASN A 29 -8.76 -3.53 -7.69
C ASN A 29 -8.53 -3.76 -9.18
N ALA A 30 -9.27 -4.72 -9.73
CA ALA A 30 -9.29 -5.01 -11.16
C ALA A 30 -10.69 -4.71 -11.72
N SER A 31 -10.77 -4.49 -13.03
CA SER A 31 -12.07 -4.38 -13.70
C SER A 31 -12.69 -5.77 -13.90
N ASP A 32 -14.02 -5.85 -13.90
CA ASP A 32 -14.77 -7.11 -14.08
C ASP A 32 -14.43 -7.85 -15.39
N ASN A 33 -13.90 -7.13 -16.38
CA ASN A 33 -13.52 -7.66 -17.68
C ASN A 33 -12.03 -8.01 -17.81
N MET A 34 -11.25 -7.94 -16.72
CA MET A 34 -9.86 -8.36 -16.71
C MET A 34 -9.78 -9.89 -16.75
N ASP A 35 -9.06 -10.43 -17.73
CA ASP A 35 -8.86 -11.87 -17.83
C ASP A 35 -7.89 -12.39 -16.77
N GLU A 36 -8.00 -13.67 -16.47
CA GLU A 36 -7.23 -14.34 -15.43
C GLU A 36 -5.72 -14.34 -15.71
N GLU A 37 -5.31 -14.47 -16.98
CA GLU A 37 -3.89 -14.48 -17.36
C GLU A 37 -3.24 -13.12 -17.10
N THR A 38 -3.92 -12.04 -17.49
CA THR A 38 -3.49 -10.66 -17.22
C THR A 38 -3.42 -10.39 -15.72
N PHE A 39 -4.44 -10.78 -14.95
CA PHE A 39 -4.45 -10.59 -13.49
C PHE A 39 -3.30 -11.35 -12.82
N ALA A 40 -3.06 -12.61 -13.22
CA ALA A 40 -1.95 -13.40 -12.72
C ALA A 40 -0.59 -12.79 -13.11
N ALA A 41 -0.46 -12.23 -14.31
CA ALA A 41 0.76 -11.56 -14.74
C ALA A 41 1.08 -10.31 -13.90
N ILE A 42 0.06 -9.51 -13.57
CA ILE A 42 0.20 -8.35 -12.68
C ILE A 42 0.66 -8.81 -11.28
N ASN A 43 0.00 -9.81 -10.70
CA ASN A 43 0.37 -10.32 -9.37
C ASN A 43 1.81 -10.87 -9.32
N ARG A 44 2.28 -11.53 -10.40
CA ARG A 44 3.69 -11.95 -10.51
C ARG A 44 4.64 -10.74 -10.55
N ALA A 45 4.28 -9.67 -11.26
CA ALA A 45 5.08 -8.45 -11.31
C ALA A 45 5.12 -7.73 -9.96
N VAL A 46 3.98 -7.64 -9.26
CA VAL A 46 3.88 -7.06 -7.91
C VAL A 46 4.74 -7.85 -6.93
N SER A 47 4.66 -9.18 -6.92
CA SER A 47 5.49 -10.02 -6.06
C SER A 47 6.99 -9.80 -6.28
N LYS A 48 7.44 -9.72 -7.55
CA LYS A 48 8.83 -9.39 -7.87
C LYS A 48 9.23 -7.99 -7.41
N ALA A 49 8.31 -7.02 -7.49
CA ALA A 49 8.55 -5.67 -6.99
C ALA A 49 8.67 -5.64 -5.46
N VAL A 50 7.85 -6.43 -4.75
CA VAL A 50 7.95 -6.60 -3.29
C VAL A 50 9.34 -7.12 -2.92
N ASP A 51 9.82 -8.18 -3.58
CA ASP A 51 11.16 -8.73 -3.36
C ASP A 51 12.25 -7.69 -3.61
N LEU A 52 12.16 -7.02 -4.75
CA LEU A 52 13.14 -6.04 -5.19
C LEU A 52 13.22 -4.86 -4.22
N ILE A 53 12.07 -4.29 -3.83
CA ILE A 53 12.02 -3.16 -2.90
C ILE A 53 12.47 -3.60 -1.49
N ASN A 54 12.10 -4.81 -1.06
CA ASN A 54 12.51 -5.32 0.23
C ASN A 54 14.01 -5.63 0.32
N SER A 55 14.66 -5.95 -0.80
CA SER A 55 16.11 -6.19 -0.85
C SER A 55 16.95 -4.94 -0.51
N ASP A 56 16.48 -3.76 -0.91
CA ASP A 56 17.11 -2.46 -0.61
C ASP A 56 16.08 -1.34 -0.75
N LYS A 57 15.35 -1.04 0.34
CA LYS A 57 14.35 0.04 0.34
C LYS A 57 14.96 1.40 0.02
N LYS A 58 16.18 1.64 0.50
CA LYS A 58 16.84 2.95 0.42
C LYS A 58 17.05 3.35 -1.04
N ARG A 59 17.41 2.38 -1.90
CA ARG A 59 17.53 2.55 -3.35
C ARG A 59 16.28 3.11 -4.03
N PHE A 60 15.09 2.81 -3.51
CA PHE A 60 13.81 3.19 -4.15
C PHE A 60 13.15 4.45 -3.56
N ILE A 61 13.72 5.05 -2.52
CA ILE A 61 13.15 6.24 -1.86
C ILE A 61 13.03 7.45 -2.79
N HIS A 62 13.89 7.54 -3.82
CA HIS A 62 13.84 8.61 -4.81
C HIS A 62 12.45 8.73 -5.48
N TYR A 63 11.70 7.63 -5.65
CA TYR A 63 10.33 7.69 -6.17
C TYR A 63 9.36 8.50 -5.29
N LEU A 64 9.59 8.56 -3.98
CA LEU A 64 8.82 9.40 -3.07
C LEU A 64 9.30 10.85 -3.10
N ILE A 65 10.62 11.06 -3.08
CA ILE A 65 11.25 12.39 -3.05
C ILE A 65 10.95 13.16 -4.34
N ASP A 66 11.07 12.50 -5.48
CA ASP A 66 10.96 13.10 -6.81
C ASP A 66 9.50 13.24 -7.28
N GLN A 67 8.53 12.89 -6.43
CA GLN A 67 7.11 12.96 -6.77
C GLN A 67 6.74 14.43 -7.11
N PRO A 68 6.18 14.74 -8.29
CA PRO A 68 6.09 16.12 -8.80
C PRO A 68 5.30 17.12 -7.96
N LYS A 69 4.33 16.65 -7.17
CA LYS A 69 3.53 17.48 -6.24
C LYS A 69 4.24 17.65 -4.89
N PHE A 70 5.15 16.76 -4.54
CA PHE A 70 5.90 16.79 -3.28
C PHE A 70 7.22 17.54 -3.41
N ALA A 71 8.01 17.23 -4.44
CA ALA A 71 9.38 17.73 -4.60
C ALA A 71 9.51 19.26 -4.48
N PRO A 72 8.63 20.09 -5.09
CA PRO A 72 8.71 21.55 -4.94
C PRO A 72 8.52 21.99 -3.49
N VAL A 73 7.58 21.37 -2.77
CA VAL A 73 7.32 21.69 -1.36
C VAL A 73 8.49 21.23 -0.50
N ALA A 74 9.03 20.04 -0.72
CA ALA A 74 10.20 19.58 0.03
C ALA A 74 11.38 20.55 -0.11
N ALA A 75 11.63 21.08 -1.31
CA ALA A 75 12.72 22.02 -1.57
C ALA A 75 12.59 23.34 -0.76
N GLU A 76 11.37 23.83 -0.55
CA GLU A 76 11.11 25.02 0.29
C GLU A 76 11.46 24.78 1.78
N TRP A 77 11.47 23.52 2.22
CA TRP A 77 11.65 23.12 3.62
C TRP A 77 12.94 22.31 3.85
N GLY A 78 13.98 22.59 3.06
CA GLY A 78 15.33 22.02 3.23
C GLY A 78 15.56 20.66 2.55
N GLY A 79 14.59 20.16 1.80
CA GLY A 79 14.66 18.93 1.02
C GLY A 79 14.69 17.65 1.87
N LEU A 80 14.65 16.51 1.19
CA LEU A 80 14.82 15.19 1.78
C LEU A 80 15.93 14.41 1.07
N THR A 81 16.57 13.54 1.83
CA THR A 81 17.47 12.50 1.35
C THR A 81 16.95 11.15 1.82
N ALA A 82 17.43 10.06 1.24
CA ALA A 82 17.01 8.73 1.65
C ALA A 82 17.34 8.39 3.12
N ASP A 83 18.30 9.09 3.73
CA ASP A 83 18.66 8.94 5.15
C ASP A 83 17.68 9.62 6.12
N ASP A 84 16.83 10.52 5.62
CA ASP A 84 15.82 11.20 6.43
C ASP A 84 14.59 10.29 6.71
N PHE A 85 14.50 9.12 6.09
CA PHE A 85 13.35 8.21 6.20
C PHE A 85 13.56 7.13 7.27
N HIS A 86 12.54 6.91 8.09
CA HIS A 86 12.46 5.74 8.95
C HIS A 86 11.98 4.50 8.15
N LEU A 87 12.91 3.81 7.49
CA LEU A 87 12.61 2.70 6.56
C LEU A 87 11.68 1.59 7.10
N PRO A 88 11.69 1.21 8.40
CA PRO A 88 10.74 0.21 8.93
C PRO A 88 9.25 0.58 8.79
N ARG A 89 8.93 1.86 8.57
CA ARG A 89 7.58 2.35 8.30
C ARG A 89 7.07 1.91 6.91
N LEU A 90 7.98 1.70 5.97
CA LEU A 90 7.67 1.29 4.60
C LEU A 90 7.54 -0.24 4.53
N ARG A 91 6.30 -0.73 4.58
CA ARG A 91 5.98 -2.17 4.58
C ARG A 91 5.38 -2.59 3.25
N TYR A 92 6.18 -3.31 2.46
CA TYR A 92 5.73 -3.96 1.21
C TYR A 92 5.58 -5.45 1.48
N ALA A 93 4.35 -5.95 1.33
CA ALA A 93 3.98 -7.34 1.56
C ALA A 93 3.43 -7.94 0.27
N TYR A 94 3.52 -9.27 0.14
CA TYR A 94 2.92 -9.97 -0.99
C TYR A 94 1.39 -9.80 -1.00
N PRO A 95 0.77 -9.77 -2.19
CA PRO A 95 -0.67 -9.92 -2.33
C PRO A 95 -1.13 -11.20 -1.61
N ARG A 96 -2.21 -11.12 -0.86
CA ARG A 96 -2.84 -12.28 -0.21
C ARG A 96 -4.35 -12.15 -0.33
N PRO A 97 -5.07 -13.28 -0.44
CA PRO A 97 -6.53 -13.26 -0.35
C PRO A 97 -7.00 -12.65 0.96
N TYR A 98 -8.18 -12.02 0.95
CA TYR A 98 -8.83 -11.53 2.15
C TYR A 98 -9.35 -12.69 2.99
N THR A 99 -9.15 -12.64 4.30
CA THR A 99 -9.79 -13.60 5.20
C THR A 99 -11.27 -13.28 5.35
N GLU A 100 -12.09 -14.29 5.65
CA GLU A 100 -13.52 -14.09 5.92
C GLU A 100 -13.75 -13.09 7.06
N GLU A 101 -12.95 -13.18 8.13
CA GLU A 101 -12.95 -12.23 9.25
C GLU A 101 -12.68 -10.79 8.80
N GLN A 102 -11.68 -10.56 7.93
CA GLN A 102 -11.38 -9.23 7.41
C GLN A 102 -12.55 -8.63 6.62
N LEU A 103 -13.23 -9.46 5.84
CA LEU A 103 -14.38 -9.05 5.05
C LEU A 103 -15.58 -8.73 5.95
N GLU A 104 -15.87 -9.59 6.91
CA GLU A 104 -16.97 -9.41 7.86
C GLU A 104 -16.76 -8.17 8.73
N ASP A 105 -15.56 -7.97 9.27
CA ASP A 105 -15.23 -6.79 10.07
C ASP A 105 -15.35 -5.50 9.26
N THR A 106 -14.87 -5.50 8.01
CA THR A 106 -14.96 -4.33 7.12
C THR A 106 -16.41 -4.03 6.77
N TYR A 107 -17.20 -5.06 6.42
CA TYR A 107 -18.62 -4.92 6.12
C TYR A 107 -19.40 -4.35 7.32
N ASN A 108 -19.24 -4.96 8.49
CA ASN A 108 -19.92 -4.53 9.72
C ASN A 108 -19.50 -3.11 10.12
N TRP A 109 -18.24 -2.75 9.94
CA TRP A 109 -17.78 -1.38 10.16
C TRP A 109 -18.47 -0.41 9.18
N MET A 110 -18.50 -0.70 7.89
CA MET A 110 -19.14 0.16 6.88
C MET A 110 -20.64 0.33 7.12
N VAL A 111 -21.36 -0.74 7.48
CA VAL A 111 -22.80 -0.69 7.81
C VAL A 111 -23.04 0.14 9.07
N ARG A 112 -22.24 -0.06 10.13
CA ARG A 112 -22.38 0.69 11.40
C ARG A 112 -22.20 2.20 11.22
N TRP A 113 -21.35 2.60 10.28
CA TRP A 113 -21.09 4.01 9.97
C TRP A 113 -21.96 4.54 8.81
N GLU A 114 -22.98 3.79 8.39
CA GLU A 114 -23.91 4.15 7.31
C GLU A 114 -23.21 4.44 5.96
N LEU A 115 -22.02 3.86 5.74
CA LEU A 115 -21.25 3.94 4.49
C LEU A 115 -21.72 2.91 3.45
N LEU A 116 -22.44 1.88 3.89
CA LEU A 116 -23.01 0.83 3.07
C LEU A 116 -24.42 0.48 3.54
N ASN A 117 -25.32 0.18 2.60
CA ASN A 117 -26.63 -0.37 2.95
C ASN A 117 -26.49 -1.85 3.33
N ALA A 118 -27.11 -2.26 4.44
CA ALA A 118 -27.12 -3.63 4.94
C ALA A 118 -27.76 -4.66 3.97
N SER A 119 -28.38 -4.22 2.88
CA SER A 119 -28.91 -5.09 1.83
C SER A 119 -27.86 -5.52 0.79
N VAL A 120 -26.63 -5.00 0.85
CA VAL A 120 -25.56 -5.30 -0.12
C VAL A 120 -24.81 -6.58 0.30
N CYS A 121 -24.55 -7.49 -0.64
CA CYS A 121 -23.75 -8.68 -0.37
C CYS A 121 -22.25 -8.38 -0.58
N ALA A 122 -21.42 -8.56 0.45
CA ALA A 122 -19.98 -8.27 0.38
C ALA A 122 -19.25 -9.12 -0.68
N THR A 123 -19.73 -10.34 -0.94
CA THR A 123 -19.15 -11.26 -1.93
C THR A 123 -19.30 -10.78 -3.38
N ASP A 124 -20.16 -9.81 -3.65
CA ASP A 124 -20.36 -9.27 -4.99
C ASP A 124 -19.18 -8.38 -5.43
N PHE A 125 -18.33 -7.96 -4.49
CA PHE A 125 -17.25 -7.00 -4.72
C PHE A 125 -15.86 -7.54 -4.39
N VAL A 126 -15.77 -8.78 -3.88
CA VAL A 126 -14.51 -9.36 -3.43
C VAL A 126 -14.21 -10.60 -4.24
N ASP A 127 -13.07 -10.57 -4.92
CA ASP A 127 -12.52 -11.72 -5.60
C ASP A 127 -11.32 -12.27 -4.83
N ASN A 128 -11.46 -13.48 -4.32
CA ASN A 128 -10.47 -14.18 -3.50
C ASN A 128 -9.76 -15.32 -4.25
N ARG A 129 -9.78 -15.33 -5.59
CA ARG A 129 -9.04 -16.34 -6.37
C ARG A 129 -7.57 -16.35 -5.97
N GLU A 130 -7.05 -17.53 -5.60
CA GLU A 130 -5.63 -17.69 -5.28
C GLU A 130 -4.80 -17.57 -6.56
N SER A 131 -3.78 -16.71 -6.55
CA SER A 131 -2.74 -16.78 -7.59
C SER A 131 -1.84 -17.98 -7.27
N GLU A 132 -1.74 -18.95 -8.19
CA GLU A 132 -0.82 -20.10 -8.08
C GLU A 132 0.60 -19.64 -7.67
N PRO A 133 1.26 -20.34 -6.73
CA PRO A 133 2.60 -19.99 -6.30
C PRO A 133 3.58 -20.07 -7.48
N VAL A 134 4.45 -19.06 -7.59
CA VAL A 134 5.52 -19.05 -8.59
C VAL A 134 6.45 -20.23 -8.29
N ALA A 135 6.47 -21.22 -9.18
CA ALA A 135 7.50 -22.24 -9.16
C ALA A 135 8.86 -21.54 -9.17
N ALA A 136 9.72 -21.89 -8.21
CA ALA A 136 11.08 -21.42 -8.17
C ALA A 136 11.82 -22.00 -9.39
N ASP A 137 11.92 -21.23 -10.46
CA ASP A 137 12.86 -21.54 -11.54
C ASP A 137 14.27 -21.43 -10.96
N GLY A 138 14.97 -22.57 -10.93
CA GLY A 138 16.35 -22.72 -10.49
C GLY A 138 17.39 -22.41 -11.56
#